data_AF-A0A7Y3GXV0-F1
#
_entry.id   AF-A0A7Y3GXV0-F1
#
_cell.length_a   1.000
_cell.length_b   1.000
_cell.length_c   1.000
_cell.angle_alpha   90.00
_cell.angle_beta   90.00
_cell.angle_gamma   90.00
#
_symmetry.space_group_name_H-M   'P 1'
#
loop_
_entity.id
_entity.type
_entity.pdbx_description
1 polymer ?
#
loop_
_entity_poly.entity_id
_entity_poly.type
_entity_poly.pdbx_seq_one_letter_code
_entity_poly.pdbx_strand_id
1 'polypeptide(L)'
;MPYASGRTYHDADSHIMELPDWALEFADPKFRDRLPEIDLRAAGKMADDYRNLRGKRAHDSGVVAELEQDVIGGAKGWGALGSFH
;
A
#
# COMPACT_ATOMS: atom_id res chain seq x y z
N MET A 1 4.49 -19.44 10.13
CA MET A 1 5.88 -19.78 10.51
C MET A 1 5.89 -20.98 11.46
N PRO A 2 5.91 -22.22 10.95
CA PRO A 2 5.65 -23.42 11.76
C PRO A 2 6.69 -23.68 12.87
N TYR A 3 7.88 -23.09 12.79
CA TYR A 3 8.99 -23.31 13.72
C TYR A 3 9.15 -22.25 14.82
N ALA A 4 8.38 -21.16 14.79
CA ALA A 4 8.56 -20.01 15.68
C ALA A 4 7.30 -19.70 16.51
N SER A 5 6.46 -20.72 16.74
CA SER A 5 5.25 -20.61 17.55
C SER A 5 5.53 -20.08 18.96
N GLY A 6 4.60 -19.29 19.50
CA GLY A 6 4.70 -18.71 20.85
C GLY A 6 5.71 -17.56 21.01
N ARG A 7 6.23 -17.01 19.91
CA ARG A 7 7.18 -15.88 19.92
C ARG A 7 6.58 -14.66 19.24
N THR A 8 6.96 -13.47 19.72
CA THR A 8 6.72 -12.22 19.01
C THR A 8 7.64 -12.15 17.80
N TYR A 9 7.07 -11.83 16.65
CA TYR A 9 7.80 -11.59 15.41
C TYR A 9 8.04 -10.09 15.26
N HIS A 10 9.27 -9.72 14.94
CA HIS A 10 9.61 -8.38 14.51
C HIS A 10 9.91 -8.45 13.02
N ASP A 11 9.09 -7.77 12.22
CA ASP A 11 9.33 -7.67 10.79
C ASP A 11 10.36 -6.58 10.54
N ALA A 12 11.48 -6.96 9.92
CA ALA A 12 12.58 -6.05 9.61
C ALA A 12 12.44 -5.42 8.22
N ASP A 13 11.44 -5.85 7.43
CA ASP A 13 11.25 -5.42 6.04
C ASP A 13 9.77 -5.26 5.72
N SER A 14 9.16 -4.24 6.31
CA SER A 14 7.78 -3.87 6.04
C SER A 14 7.71 -2.69 5.06
N HIS A 15 6.73 -2.73 4.16
CA HIS A 15 6.46 -1.66 3.20
C HIS A 15 5.02 -1.17 3.34
N ILE A 16 4.83 0.13 3.09
CA ILE A 16 3.52 0.74 2.85
C ILE A 16 3.42 1.12 1.38
N MET A 17 2.20 1.41 0.92
CA MET A 17 1.97 1.96 -0.41
C MET A 17 1.52 3.41 -0.30
N GLU A 18 2.33 4.33 -0.82
CA GLU A 18 2.02 5.76 -0.86
C GLU A 18 0.83 6.06 -1.79
N LEU A 19 0.23 7.23 -1.59
CA LEU A 19 -0.81 7.73 -2.48
C LEU A 19 -0.31 7.83 -3.93
N PRO A 20 -1.18 7.58 -4.92
CA PRO A 20 -0.84 7.63 -6.34
C PRO A 20 -0.13 8.90 -6.80
N ASP A 21 -0.51 10.03 -6.20
CA ASP A 21 -0.08 11.38 -6.50
C ASP A 21 1.01 11.90 -5.56
N TRP A 22 1.42 11.14 -4.55
CA TRP A 22 2.34 11.62 -3.50
C TRP A 22 3.62 12.25 -4.08
N ALA A 23 4.27 11.55 -5.02
CA ALA A 23 5.49 12.05 -5.64
C ALA A 23 5.25 13.33 -6.46
N LEU A 24 4.10 13.46 -7.13
CA LEU A 24 3.75 14.64 -7.93
C LEU A 24 3.37 15.83 -7.04
N GLU A 25 2.63 15.57 -5.97
CA GLU A 25 2.16 16.58 -5.02
C GLU A 25 3.34 17.28 -4.32
N PHE A 26 4.34 16.50 -3.89
CA PHE A 26 5.46 16.99 -3.09
C PHE A 26 6.76 17.21 -3.88
N ALA A 27 6.82 16.90 -5.17
CA ALA A 27 7.98 17.23 -5.99
C ALA A 27 8.19 18.74 -6.13
N ASP A 28 9.46 19.15 -6.24
CA ASP A 28 9.85 20.52 -6.62
C ASP A 28 9.13 20.91 -7.93
N PRO A 29 8.43 22.05 -7.98
CA PRO A 29 7.67 22.48 -9.15
C PRO A 29 8.41 22.37 -10.47
N LYS A 30 9.74 22.61 -10.50
CA LYS A 30 10.54 22.56 -11.73
C LYS A 30 10.74 21.15 -12.29
N PHE A 31 10.44 20.11 -11.51
CA PHE A 31 10.61 18.71 -11.90
C PHE A 31 9.29 17.95 -12.08
N ARG A 32 8.13 18.52 -11.68
CA ARG A 32 6.84 17.82 -11.72
C ARG A 32 6.48 17.29 -13.10
N ASP A 33 6.67 18.10 -14.15
CA ASP A 33 6.36 17.71 -15.52
C ASP A 33 7.25 16.57 -16.07
N ARG A 34 8.33 16.22 -15.35
CA ARG A 34 9.24 15.13 -15.71
C ARG A 34 8.91 13.82 -14.99
N LEU A 35 8.06 13.87 -13.97
CA LEU A 35 7.67 12.69 -13.21
C LEU A 35 6.49 12.02 -13.93
N PRO A 36 6.64 10.76 -14.37
CA PRO A 36 5.53 10.04 -14.95
C PRO A 36 4.50 9.68 -13.87
N GLU A 37 3.25 9.51 -14.28
CA GLU A 37 2.28 8.76 -13.46
C GLU A 37 2.75 7.31 -13.29
N ILE A 38 2.21 6.63 -12.28
CA ILE A 38 2.50 5.21 -12.02
C ILE A 38 2.09 4.36 -13.23
N ASP A 39 3.07 3.68 -13.83
CA ASP A 39 2.86 2.74 -14.92
C ASP A 39 2.45 1.36 -14.39
N LEU A 40 1.21 0.97 -14.65
CA LEU A 40 0.64 -0.28 -14.16
C LEU A 40 0.79 -1.46 -15.13
N ARG A 41 1.47 -1.31 -16.27
CA ARG A 41 1.57 -2.39 -17.27
C ARG A 41 2.20 -3.67 -16.71
N ALA A 42 3.11 -3.54 -15.75
CA ALA A 42 3.74 -4.66 -15.06
C ALA A 42 3.02 -5.10 -13.77
N ALA A 43 1.95 -4.42 -13.35
CA ALA A 43 1.32 -4.62 -12.04
C ALA A 43 0.35 -5.82 -11.99
N GLY A 44 -0.01 -6.43 -13.13
CA GLY A 44 -0.89 -7.59 -13.18
C GLY A 44 -2.22 -7.33 -12.44
N LYS A 45 -2.62 -8.24 -11.54
CA LYS A 45 -3.84 -8.09 -10.73
C LYS A 45 -3.83 -6.82 -9.85
N MET A 46 -2.66 -6.33 -9.45
CA MET A 46 -2.56 -5.11 -8.64
C MET A 46 -2.94 -3.85 -9.43
N ALA A 47 -2.96 -3.90 -10.77
CA ALA A 47 -3.43 -2.78 -11.57
C ALA A 47 -4.91 -2.48 -11.33
N ASP A 48 -5.73 -3.51 -11.14
CA ASP A 48 -7.16 -3.36 -10.86
C ASP A 48 -7.39 -2.85 -9.45
N ASP A 49 -6.64 -3.38 -8.48
CA ASP A 49 -6.66 -2.90 -7.10
C ASP A 49 -6.28 -1.40 -7.09
N TYR A 50 -5.20 -0.98 -7.75
CA TYR A 50 -4.86 0.44 -7.87
C TYR A 50 -5.99 1.28 -8.51
N ARG A 51 -6.57 0.83 -9.63
CA ARG A 51 -7.63 1.59 -10.33
C ARG A 51 -8.87 1.79 -9.47
N ASN A 52 -9.27 0.78 -8.71
CA ASN A 52 -10.46 0.83 -7.86
C ASN A 52 -10.22 1.70 -6.61
N LEU A 53 -8.98 1.77 -6.15
CA LEU A 53 -8.65 2.29 -4.84
C LEU A 53 -8.01 3.68 -4.89
N ARG A 54 -7.43 4.09 -6.02
CA ARG A 54 -6.73 5.40 -6.18
C ARG A 54 -7.55 6.65 -5.88
N GLY A 55 -8.89 6.54 -5.91
CA GLY A 55 -9.79 7.66 -5.57
C GLY A 55 -10.06 7.78 -4.07
N LYS A 56 -9.71 6.76 -3.30
CA LYS A 56 -9.78 6.78 -1.85
C LYS A 56 -8.44 7.29 -1.30
N ARG A 57 -8.47 7.89 -0.10
CA ARG A 57 -7.27 8.40 0.59
C ARG A 57 -6.98 7.69 1.91
N ALA A 58 -7.89 6.85 2.41
CA ALA A 58 -7.72 6.06 3.62
C ALA A 58 -8.72 4.89 3.68
N HIS A 59 -8.39 3.89 4.50
CA HIS A 59 -9.28 2.79 4.92
C HIS A 59 -10.42 3.29 5.81
N ASP A 60 -11.60 2.68 5.66
CA ASP A 60 -12.67 2.79 6.65
C ASP A 60 -12.23 2.10 7.97
N SER A 61 -12.66 2.64 9.12
CA SER A 61 -12.20 2.16 10.43
C SER A 61 -12.50 0.68 10.70
N GLY A 62 -13.56 0.13 10.09
CA GLY A 62 -13.88 -1.31 10.18
C GLY A 62 -12.87 -2.18 9.42
N VAL A 63 -12.40 -1.71 8.27
CA VAL A 63 -11.40 -2.40 7.45
C VAL A 63 -10.03 -2.35 8.14
N VAL A 64 -9.67 -1.22 8.75
CA VAL A 64 -8.46 -1.10 9.57
C VAL A 64 -8.41 -2.18 10.65
N ALA A 65 -9.50 -2.31 11.43
CA ALA A 65 -9.56 -3.29 12.52
C ALA A 65 -9.47 -4.74 12.04
N GLU A 66 -9.90 -5.04 10.80
CA GLU A 66 -9.72 -6.36 10.18
C GLU A 66 -8.26 -6.59 9.78
N LEU A 67 -7.64 -5.62 9.10
CA LEU A 67 -6.27 -5.73 8.60
C LEU A 67 -5.22 -5.79 9.72
N GLU A 68 -5.48 -5.16 10.87
CA GLU A 68 -4.63 -5.22 12.05
C GLU A 68 -4.51 -6.64 12.64
N GLN A 69 -5.47 -7.52 12.39
CA GLN A 69 -5.46 -8.89 12.93
C GLN A 69 -4.35 -9.75 12.32
N ASP A 70 -3.94 -9.48 11.08
CA ASP A 70 -2.88 -10.22 10.40
C ASP A 70 -2.12 -9.35 9.40
N VAL A 71 -1.29 -8.43 9.90
CA VAL A 71 -0.46 -7.55 9.06
C VAL A 71 0.63 -8.30 8.27
N ILE A 72 1.06 -9.46 8.75
CA ILE A 72 2.15 -10.25 8.15
C ILE A 72 1.61 -11.21 7.07
N GLY A 73 0.52 -11.92 7.33
CA GLY A 73 -0.06 -12.91 6.43
C GLY A 73 -1.26 -12.41 5.61
N GLY A 74 -1.87 -11.29 6.00
CA GLY A 74 -3.07 -10.74 5.40
C GLY A 74 -2.83 -9.98 4.08
N ALA A 75 -3.68 -8.99 3.82
CA ALA A 75 -3.70 -8.27 2.55
C ALA A 75 -2.35 -7.61 2.21
N LYS A 76 -2.05 -7.50 0.91
CA LYS A 76 -0.75 -7.03 0.37
C LYS A 76 -0.91 -5.91 -0.65
N GLY A 77 0.20 -5.21 -0.91
CA GLY A 77 0.25 -4.10 -1.84
C GLY A 77 -0.75 -3.03 -1.48
N TRP A 78 -1.51 -2.53 -2.47
CA TRP A 78 -2.54 -1.54 -2.22
C TRP A 78 -3.69 -2.03 -1.35
N GLY A 79 -3.84 -3.33 -1.10
CA GLY A 79 -4.83 -3.89 -0.16
C GLY A 79 -4.41 -3.87 1.31
N ALA A 80 -3.11 -3.62 1.60
CA ALA A 80 -2.54 -3.78 2.93
C ALA A 80 -2.93 -2.65 3.91
N LEU A 81 -2.75 -2.92 5.21
CA LEU A 81 -2.88 -1.89 6.25
C LEU A 81 -1.96 -0.71 5.94
N GLY A 82 -2.49 0.51 6.05
CA GLY A 82 -1.72 1.75 5.81
C GLY A 82 -1.63 2.16 4.34
N SER A 83 -2.22 1.40 3.42
CA SER A 83 -2.51 1.91 2.07
C SER A 83 -3.72 2.85 2.08
N PHE A 84 -4.08 3.41 0.93
CA PHE A 84 -4.98 4.57 0.84
C PHE A 84 -6.48 4.27 0.63
N HIS A 85 -7.07 3.17 1.11
CA HIS A 85 -8.41 2.76 0.61
C HIS A 85 -9.34 1.99 1.51
#